data_AF-A0A2N2SRA8-F1
#
_entry.id   AF-A0A2N2SRA8-F1
#
_cell.length_a   1.000
_cell.length_b   1.000
_cell.length_c   1.000
_cell.angle_alpha   90.00
_cell.angle_beta   90.00
_cell.angle_gamma   90.00
#
_symmetry.space_group_name_H-M   'P 1'
#
loop_
_entity.id
_entity.type
_entity.pdbx_description
1 polymer ?
#
loop_
_entity_poly.entity_id
_entity_poly.type
_entity_poly.pdbx_seq_one_letter_code
_entity_poly.pdbx_strand_id
1 'polypeptide(L)'
;AGDRSRWVPIKPGTDGALAMAMIRWIIEQERYDRHYLVQPSLKVAEAAGEASWSNATHLVIVQPGHARDGRYLRGSDLGMALTEEERYKDGDPYVVFDPVTKKPVAHTQAKGEAELFFDGEAQAGTETLMLKSAMSLLREEAFKHSLADYSAACGIPVNVIEGLARELTSHGKRAAVNAHGGMMSGAGFYNAYAVMMLNTLIGNLNRKGGTLINGGGFKDAGEGPRYNLENFAGAVKPGGIPLGRNVPYEKTSEFKRKKADGKAYPAQAPWYPNAPGLASEWLTSAVNGYPYTLKALILWGCNPLYGVTGVSAQVAKDLADPKKLPLIVAVDPFINESTALADYIVPDSLMYESWGWANAWGGVAV
;
A
#
# COMPACT_ATOMS: atom_id res chain seq x y z
N ALA A 1 -21.19 -11.16 -16.48
CA ALA A 1 -20.18 -11.22 -17.54
C ALA A 1 -20.89 -11.53 -18.84
N GLY A 2 -20.76 -10.70 -19.87
CA GLY A 2 -21.50 -10.82 -21.14
C GLY A 2 -20.65 -11.35 -22.29
N ASP A 3 -21.13 -11.22 -23.53
CA ASP A 3 -20.51 -11.78 -24.75
C ASP A 3 -19.11 -11.25 -25.11
N ARG A 4 -18.63 -10.22 -24.40
CA ARG A 4 -17.31 -9.60 -24.58
C ARG A 4 -16.33 -9.92 -23.45
N SER A 5 -16.60 -10.98 -22.69
CA SER A 5 -15.79 -11.38 -21.54
C SER A 5 -15.23 -12.79 -21.75
N ARG A 6 -13.95 -12.97 -21.45
CA ARG A 6 -13.31 -14.29 -21.35
C ARG A 6 -12.99 -14.57 -19.90
N TRP A 7 -13.47 -15.70 -19.38
CA TRP A 7 -13.07 -16.18 -18.07
C TRP A 7 -11.76 -16.97 -18.16
N VAL A 8 -10.84 -16.68 -17.24
CA VAL A 8 -9.55 -17.37 -17.09
C VAL A 8 -9.50 -17.93 -15.67
N PRO A 9 -9.67 -19.25 -15.48
CA PRO A 9 -9.85 -19.86 -14.16
C PRO A 9 -8.50 -20.02 -13.44
N ILE A 10 -8.12 -18.98 -12.68
CA ILE A 10 -6.87 -18.98 -11.91
C ILE A 10 -6.99 -19.82 -10.63
N LYS A 11 -5.89 -20.42 -10.18
CA LYS A 11 -5.79 -20.99 -8.83
C LYS A 11 -5.94 -19.88 -7.78
N PRO A 12 -6.82 -20.02 -6.76
CA PRO A 12 -7.02 -18.96 -5.77
C PRO A 12 -5.72 -18.49 -5.10
N GLY A 13 -5.54 -17.17 -5.01
CA GLY A 13 -4.39 -16.54 -4.33
C GLY A 13 -3.09 -16.49 -5.15
N THR A 14 -3.13 -16.87 -6.43
CA THR A 14 -1.93 -16.96 -7.30
C THR A 14 -1.86 -15.88 -8.38
N ASP A 15 -2.68 -14.82 -8.26
CA ASP A 15 -2.73 -13.69 -9.19
C ASP A 15 -1.38 -13.00 -9.37
N GLY A 16 -0.55 -12.95 -8.31
CA GLY A 16 0.81 -12.44 -8.40
C GLY A 16 1.68 -13.22 -9.38
N ALA A 17 1.54 -14.54 -9.47
CA ALA A 17 2.27 -15.35 -10.44
C ALA A 17 1.82 -15.07 -11.88
N LEU A 18 0.50 -14.91 -12.11
CA LEU A 18 -0.02 -14.50 -13.42
C LEU A 18 0.50 -13.11 -13.81
N ALA A 19 0.43 -12.14 -12.90
CA ALA A 19 0.88 -10.78 -13.16
C ALA A 19 2.39 -10.72 -13.44
N MET A 20 3.22 -11.40 -12.65
CA MET A 20 4.67 -11.46 -12.87
C MET A 20 5.03 -12.17 -14.19
N ALA A 21 4.27 -13.19 -14.60
CA ALA A 21 4.43 -13.83 -15.90
C ALA A 21 4.13 -12.88 -17.06
N MET A 22 3.06 -12.09 -16.95
CA MET A 22 2.72 -11.05 -17.92
C MET A 22 3.81 -9.96 -17.94
N ILE A 23 4.28 -9.49 -16.79
CA ILE A 23 5.37 -8.50 -16.68
C ILE A 23 6.64 -9.02 -17.36
N ARG A 24 7.06 -10.27 -17.06
CA ARG A 24 8.19 -10.93 -17.70
C ARG A 24 8.06 -10.89 -19.22
N TRP A 25 6.92 -11.34 -19.75
CA TRP A 25 6.67 -11.36 -21.19
C TRP A 25 6.66 -9.95 -21.80
N ILE A 26 6.03 -8.96 -21.13
CA ILE A 26 6.00 -7.56 -21.58
C ILE A 26 7.41 -6.99 -21.69
N ILE A 27 8.28 -7.28 -20.72
CA ILE A 27 9.69 -6.84 -20.73
C ILE A 27 10.48 -7.57 -21.81
N GLU A 28 10.35 -8.90 -21.90
CA GLU A 28 11.04 -9.76 -22.88
C GLU A 28 10.70 -9.38 -24.33
N GLN A 29 9.47 -8.93 -24.58
CA GLN A 29 8.99 -8.51 -25.90
C GLN A 29 9.05 -6.99 -26.12
N GLU A 30 9.64 -6.24 -25.19
CA GLU A 30 9.73 -4.76 -25.22
C GLU A 30 8.39 -4.05 -25.46
N ARG A 31 7.28 -4.60 -24.93
CA ARG A 31 5.92 -4.07 -25.12
C ARG A 31 5.45 -3.13 -24.00
N TYR A 32 6.36 -2.67 -23.16
CA TYR A 32 6.10 -1.62 -22.18
C TYR A 32 6.12 -0.24 -22.85
N ASP A 33 5.45 0.73 -22.25
CA ASP A 33 5.50 2.13 -22.69
C ASP A 33 6.82 2.79 -22.23
N ARG A 34 7.87 2.63 -23.05
CA ARG A 34 9.18 3.26 -22.78
C ARG A 34 9.04 4.77 -22.63
N HIS A 35 8.24 5.43 -23.48
CA HIS A 35 8.08 6.89 -23.49
C HIS A 35 7.53 7.40 -22.16
N TYR A 36 6.63 6.65 -21.52
CA TYR A 36 6.16 6.93 -20.17
C TYR A 36 7.20 6.60 -19.09
N LEU A 37 7.81 5.42 -19.14
CA LEU A 37 8.64 4.90 -18.04
C LEU A 37 9.97 5.65 -17.86
N VAL A 38 10.49 6.30 -18.90
CA VAL A 38 11.75 7.05 -18.84
C VAL A 38 11.63 8.43 -18.20
N GLN A 39 10.42 8.88 -17.84
CA GLN A 39 10.18 10.22 -17.30
C GLN A 39 10.37 10.25 -15.77
N PRO A 40 11.47 10.84 -15.23
CA PRO A 40 11.85 10.68 -13.83
C PRO A 40 11.14 11.66 -12.88
N SER A 41 10.35 12.60 -13.40
CA SER A 41 9.60 13.56 -12.59
C SER A 41 8.40 14.10 -13.36
N LEU A 42 7.45 14.68 -12.62
CA LEU A 42 6.27 15.29 -13.21
C LEU A 42 6.62 16.35 -14.27
N LYS A 43 7.62 17.20 -14.00
CA LYS A 43 8.05 18.25 -14.94
C LYS A 43 8.49 17.67 -16.29
N VAL A 44 9.28 16.60 -16.28
CA VAL A 44 9.75 15.97 -17.52
C VAL A 44 8.60 15.23 -18.21
N ALA A 45 7.75 14.55 -17.44
CA ALA A 45 6.57 13.86 -17.93
C ALA A 45 5.59 14.82 -18.64
N GLU A 46 5.29 15.98 -18.04
CA GLU A 46 4.44 17.01 -18.65
C GLU A 46 5.03 17.53 -19.96
N ALA A 47 6.34 17.79 -20.00
CA ALA A 47 7.03 18.20 -21.22
C ALA A 47 6.98 17.12 -22.32
N ALA A 48 6.93 15.84 -21.93
CA ALA A 48 6.75 14.69 -22.80
C ALA A 48 5.28 14.38 -23.14
N GLY A 49 4.33 15.20 -22.66
CA GLY A 49 2.89 15.03 -22.89
C GLY A 49 2.24 13.91 -22.07
N GLU A 50 2.88 13.47 -20.98
CA GLU A 50 2.36 12.46 -20.04
C GLU A 50 1.50 13.06 -18.93
N ALA A 51 0.50 12.30 -18.49
CA ALA A 51 -0.43 12.71 -17.41
C ALA A 51 0.08 12.34 -16.01
N SER A 52 1.11 11.50 -15.93
CA SER A 52 1.73 11.04 -14.69
C SER A 52 3.16 10.57 -14.99
N TRP A 53 3.87 10.11 -13.96
CA TRP A 53 5.21 9.58 -14.04
C TRP A 53 5.38 8.40 -13.08
N SER A 54 6.49 7.67 -13.18
CA SER A 54 6.79 6.53 -12.31
C SER A 54 8.23 6.57 -11.83
N ASN A 55 8.55 5.77 -10.82
CA ASN A 55 9.90 5.62 -10.29
C ASN A 55 10.77 4.61 -11.08
N ALA A 56 10.37 4.19 -12.29
CA ALA A 56 11.04 3.12 -13.04
C ALA A 56 12.55 3.37 -13.28
N THR A 57 12.96 4.63 -13.42
CA THR A 57 14.35 5.05 -13.63
C THR A 57 15.13 5.35 -12.34
N HIS A 58 14.48 5.28 -11.18
CA HIS A 58 15.11 5.65 -9.90
C HIS A 58 16.15 4.61 -9.48
N LEU A 59 17.31 5.09 -9.07
CA LEU A 59 18.47 4.26 -8.73
C LEU A 59 18.34 3.72 -7.31
N VAL A 60 18.65 2.43 -7.17
CA VAL A 60 18.73 1.68 -5.92
C VAL A 60 20.18 1.24 -5.73
N ILE A 61 20.69 1.41 -4.51
CA ILE A 61 21.99 0.93 -4.11
C ILE A 61 21.92 -0.59 -3.99
N VAL A 62 22.77 -1.28 -4.74
CA VAL A 62 22.89 -2.75 -4.77
C VAL A 62 24.32 -3.19 -4.47
N GLN A 63 24.94 -2.52 -3.50
CA GLN A 63 26.33 -2.70 -3.10
C GLN A 63 26.38 -3.58 -1.85
N PRO A 64 26.81 -4.84 -1.94
CA PRO A 64 26.91 -5.71 -0.77
C PRO A 64 27.80 -5.10 0.31
N GLY A 65 27.31 -5.11 1.55
CA GLY A 65 28.02 -4.54 2.71
C GLY A 65 27.83 -3.02 2.90
N HIS A 66 27.20 -2.32 1.95
CA HIS A 66 26.83 -0.93 2.14
C HIS A 66 25.67 -0.80 3.13
N ALA A 67 25.72 0.19 4.03
CA ALA A 67 24.71 0.36 5.09
C ALA A 67 23.28 0.62 4.55
N ARG A 68 23.17 1.09 3.31
CA ARG A 68 21.91 1.37 2.60
C ARG A 68 21.70 0.46 1.39
N ASP A 69 22.33 -0.70 1.35
CA ASP A 69 22.02 -1.73 0.34
C ASP A 69 20.51 -2.03 0.30
N GLY A 70 19.95 -2.12 -0.91
CA GLY A 70 18.51 -2.25 -1.16
C GLY A 70 17.67 -0.99 -0.95
N ARG A 71 18.29 0.18 -0.73
CA ARG A 71 17.59 1.47 -0.61
C ARG A 71 17.79 2.33 -1.84
N TYR A 72 16.82 3.20 -2.12
CA TYR A 72 17.00 4.24 -3.15
C TYR A 72 18.20 5.12 -2.83
N LEU A 73 18.97 5.45 -3.87
CA LEU A 73 19.95 6.51 -3.87
C LEU A 73 19.22 7.86 -3.76
N ARG A 74 19.75 8.76 -2.93
CA ARG A 74 19.12 10.03 -2.54
C ARG A 74 20.04 11.20 -2.84
N GLY A 75 19.47 12.40 -2.95
CA GLY A 75 20.21 13.62 -3.24
C GLY A 75 21.31 13.90 -2.23
N SER A 76 21.07 13.62 -0.94
CA SER A 76 22.11 13.73 0.09
C SER A 76 23.31 12.80 -0.13
N ASP A 77 23.12 11.65 -0.80
CA ASP A 77 24.23 10.76 -1.18
C ASP A 77 25.06 11.34 -2.33
N LEU A 78 24.50 12.26 -3.13
CA LEU A 78 25.23 13.03 -4.15
C LEU A 78 25.96 14.26 -3.56
N GLY A 79 25.87 14.47 -2.24
CA GLY A 79 26.44 15.64 -1.57
C GLY A 79 25.53 16.87 -1.55
N MET A 80 24.22 16.72 -1.82
CA MET A 80 23.27 17.83 -1.62
C MET A 80 23.19 18.17 -0.13
N ALA A 81 23.32 19.47 0.18
CA ALA A 81 23.25 19.96 1.55
C ALA A 81 21.81 19.83 2.09
N LEU A 82 21.64 18.97 3.10
CA LEU A 82 20.40 18.76 3.84
C LEU A 82 20.75 18.60 5.33
N THR A 83 19.83 19.00 6.21
CA THR A 83 19.99 18.72 7.64
C THR A 83 19.93 17.21 7.91
N GLU A 84 20.49 16.75 9.03
CA GLU A 84 20.42 15.32 9.38
C GLU A 84 18.97 14.85 9.54
N GLU A 85 18.10 15.74 10.02
CA GLU A 85 16.68 15.48 10.18
C GLU A 85 15.94 15.36 8.84
N GLU A 86 16.47 15.91 7.74
CA GLU A 86 15.84 15.87 6.41
C GLU A 86 16.37 14.74 5.53
N ARG A 87 17.58 14.23 5.81
CA ARG A 87 18.17 13.13 5.03
C ARG A 87 17.23 11.93 4.97
N TYR A 88 17.07 11.40 3.77
CA TYR A 88 16.27 10.22 3.48
C TYR A 88 14.78 10.33 3.81
N LYS A 89 14.27 11.56 3.99
CA LYS A 89 12.84 11.90 4.09
C LYS A 89 12.36 12.61 2.83
N ASP A 90 11.11 13.06 2.81
CA ASP A 90 10.44 13.60 1.63
C ASP A 90 11.16 14.78 0.96
N GLY A 91 11.90 15.59 1.73
CA GLY A 91 12.70 16.72 1.22
C GLY A 91 13.99 16.32 0.50
N ASP A 92 14.47 15.09 0.70
CA ASP A 92 15.65 14.55 0.02
C ASP A 92 15.22 13.96 -1.33
N PRO A 93 15.66 14.47 -2.49
CA PRO A 93 15.17 13.94 -3.77
C PRO A 93 15.71 12.53 -4.03
N TYR A 94 14.97 11.73 -4.79
CA TYR A 94 15.52 10.51 -5.40
C TYR A 94 16.54 10.82 -6.51
N VAL A 95 17.34 9.83 -6.89
CA VAL A 95 18.36 9.97 -7.93
C VAL A 95 18.06 9.06 -9.11
N VAL A 96 18.34 9.56 -10.32
CA VAL A 96 18.24 8.85 -11.59
C VAL A 96 19.55 8.97 -12.35
N PHE A 97 19.77 8.10 -13.33
CA PHE A 97 20.95 8.19 -14.20
C PHE A 97 20.60 8.97 -15.49
N ASP A 98 21.34 10.05 -15.76
CA ASP A 98 21.19 10.85 -16.97
C ASP A 98 22.02 10.23 -18.12
N PRO A 99 21.37 9.72 -19.19
CA PRO A 99 22.08 9.05 -20.28
C PRO A 99 22.92 9.99 -21.14
N VAL A 100 22.68 11.31 -21.09
CA VAL A 100 23.42 12.33 -21.86
C VAL A 100 24.70 12.72 -21.13
N THR A 101 24.59 13.07 -19.85
CA THR A 101 25.76 13.48 -19.05
C THR A 101 26.54 12.30 -18.47
N LYS A 102 25.96 11.09 -18.52
CA LYS A 102 26.51 9.85 -17.95
C LYS A 102 26.80 9.96 -16.46
N LYS A 103 25.90 10.63 -15.73
CA LYS A 103 26.04 10.89 -14.30
C LYS A 103 24.70 10.70 -13.57
N PRO A 104 24.74 10.27 -12.29
CA PRO A 104 23.57 10.37 -11.43
C PRO A 104 23.17 11.84 -11.21
N VAL A 105 21.88 12.11 -11.21
CA VAL A 105 21.30 13.44 -10.95
C VAL A 105 20.02 13.29 -10.13
N ALA A 106 19.73 14.29 -9.29
CA ALA A 106 18.44 14.35 -8.60
C ALA A 106 17.29 14.32 -9.63
N HIS A 107 16.29 13.46 -9.42
CA HIS A 107 15.20 13.26 -10.38
C HIS A 107 14.40 14.55 -10.67
N THR A 108 14.34 15.46 -9.69
CA THR A 108 13.72 16.79 -9.80
C THR A 108 14.54 17.79 -10.64
N GLN A 109 15.83 17.52 -10.84
CA GLN A 109 16.75 18.34 -11.63
C GLN A 109 16.99 17.78 -13.04
N ALA A 110 16.47 16.58 -13.34
CA ALA A 110 16.56 15.99 -14.67
C ALA A 110 15.95 16.92 -15.73
N LYS A 111 16.65 17.08 -16.86
CA LYS A 111 16.23 17.94 -17.98
C LYS A 111 15.55 17.17 -19.13
N GLY A 112 15.50 15.84 -19.03
CA GLY A 112 14.98 14.95 -20.06
C GLY A 112 14.82 13.53 -19.53
N GLU A 113 14.78 12.57 -20.46
CA GLU A 113 14.67 11.15 -20.15
C GLU A 113 15.81 10.66 -19.24
N ALA A 114 15.49 9.75 -18.33
CA ALA A 114 16.47 9.01 -17.54
C ALA A 114 16.64 7.58 -18.07
N GLU A 115 17.77 6.96 -17.75
CA GLU A 115 18.09 5.61 -18.21
C GLU A 115 17.16 4.57 -17.56
N LEU A 116 16.37 3.87 -18.40
CA LEU A 116 15.37 2.92 -17.93
C LEU A 116 15.99 1.69 -17.29
N PHE A 117 16.96 1.08 -17.96
CA PHE A 117 17.67 -0.11 -17.47
C PHE A 117 19.11 0.24 -17.15
N PHE A 118 19.33 0.81 -15.97
CA PHE A 118 20.67 1.03 -15.45
C PHE A 118 21.08 -0.17 -14.58
N ASP A 119 22.29 -0.69 -14.79
CA ASP A 119 22.93 -1.72 -13.97
C ASP A 119 24.44 -1.55 -14.10
N GLY A 120 25.08 -0.98 -13.07
CA GLY A 120 26.52 -0.74 -13.11
C GLY A 120 27.01 0.18 -12.00
N GLU A 121 28.28 0.54 -12.09
CA GLU A 121 28.92 1.49 -11.18
C GLU A 121 28.62 2.92 -11.60
N ALA A 122 28.32 3.80 -10.64
CA ALA A 122 28.36 5.23 -10.87
C ALA A 122 28.87 6.00 -9.64
N GLN A 123 29.43 7.18 -9.91
CA GLN A 123 29.90 8.09 -8.88
C GLN A 123 28.71 8.76 -8.16
N ALA A 124 28.55 8.51 -6.87
CA ALA A 124 27.59 9.14 -5.97
C ALA A 124 28.35 9.96 -4.91
N GLY A 125 28.43 11.28 -5.11
CA GLY A 125 29.24 12.14 -4.25
C GLY A 125 30.71 11.77 -4.32
N THR A 126 31.31 11.39 -3.19
CA THR A 126 32.72 10.97 -3.09
C THR A 126 32.92 9.47 -3.30
N GLU A 127 31.86 8.68 -3.38
CA GLU A 127 31.93 7.22 -3.48
C GLU A 127 31.51 6.74 -4.88
N THR A 128 32.08 5.61 -5.31
CA THR A 128 31.58 4.86 -6.47
C THR A 128 30.74 3.69 -5.94
N LEU A 129 29.49 3.59 -6.39
CA LEU A 129 28.54 2.59 -5.89
C LEU A 129 28.01 1.73 -7.05
N MET A 130 27.80 0.44 -6.77
CA MET A 130 26.96 -0.43 -7.59
C MET A 130 25.49 -0.02 -7.47
N LEU A 131 24.88 0.32 -8.59
CA LEU A 131 23.53 0.86 -8.66
C LEU A 131 22.71 0.14 -9.75
N LYS A 132 21.41 -0.01 -9.51
CA LYS A 132 20.43 -0.48 -10.50
C LYS A 132 19.23 0.44 -10.53
N SER A 133 18.61 0.63 -11.69
CA SER A 133 17.29 1.27 -11.75
C SER A 133 16.22 0.34 -11.19
N ALA A 134 15.10 0.92 -10.71
CA ALA A 134 13.95 0.15 -10.25
C ALA A 134 13.41 -0.81 -11.34
N MET A 135 13.44 -0.39 -12.61
CA MET A 135 13.03 -1.25 -13.73
C MET A 135 14.02 -2.40 -13.99
N SER A 136 15.34 -2.22 -13.79
CA SER A 136 16.31 -3.32 -13.85
C SER A 136 16.02 -4.37 -12.77
N LEU A 137 15.71 -3.93 -11.54
CA LEU A 137 15.32 -4.83 -10.46
C LEU A 137 14.02 -5.56 -10.75
N LEU A 138 12.99 -4.87 -11.27
CA LEU A 138 11.73 -5.51 -11.68
C LEU A 138 11.97 -6.57 -12.77
N ARG A 139 12.83 -6.27 -13.75
CA ARG A 139 13.22 -7.22 -14.79
C ARG A 139 13.90 -8.45 -14.18
N GLU A 140 14.85 -8.27 -13.27
CA GLU A 140 15.50 -9.40 -12.59
C GLU A 140 14.50 -10.26 -11.83
N GLU A 141 13.62 -9.66 -11.03
CA GLU A 141 12.58 -10.39 -10.29
C GLU A 141 11.61 -11.14 -11.22
N ALA A 142 11.18 -10.53 -12.32
CA ALA A 142 10.31 -11.17 -13.29
C ALA A 142 10.99 -12.32 -14.04
N PHE A 143 12.31 -12.29 -14.18
CA PHE A 143 13.10 -13.30 -14.88
C PHE A 143 13.65 -14.39 -13.95
N LYS A 144 13.45 -14.29 -12.62
CA LYS A 144 13.83 -15.34 -11.65
C LYS A 144 13.15 -16.68 -11.93
N HIS A 145 11.98 -16.66 -12.56
CA HIS A 145 11.22 -17.84 -12.92
C HIS A 145 10.91 -17.84 -14.42
N SER A 146 10.79 -19.04 -14.99
CA SER A 146 10.36 -19.19 -16.38
C SER A 146 8.86 -18.94 -16.51
N LEU A 147 8.37 -18.68 -17.73
CA LEU A 147 6.93 -18.65 -18.00
C LEU A 147 6.24 -19.96 -17.63
N ALA A 148 6.92 -21.09 -17.78
CA ALA A 148 6.39 -22.40 -17.40
C ALA A 148 6.21 -22.53 -15.88
N ASP A 149 7.16 -22.03 -15.08
CA ASP A 149 7.06 -22.02 -13.62
C ASP A 149 5.87 -21.18 -13.15
N TYR A 150 5.72 -19.97 -13.69
CA TYR A 150 4.58 -19.13 -13.37
C TYR A 150 3.25 -19.74 -13.82
N SER A 151 3.21 -20.32 -15.03
CA SER A 151 2.05 -21.04 -15.56
C SER A 151 1.62 -22.19 -14.64
N ALA A 152 2.58 -22.98 -14.17
CA ALA A 152 2.33 -24.06 -13.22
C ALA A 152 1.80 -23.52 -11.88
N ALA A 153 2.39 -22.43 -11.37
CA ALA A 153 1.99 -21.80 -10.12
C ALA A 153 0.55 -21.27 -10.16
N CYS A 154 0.17 -20.52 -11.21
CA CYS A 154 -1.17 -19.94 -11.31
C CYS A 154 -2.22 -20.85 -11.96
N GLY A 155 -1.78 -21.94 -12.60
CA GLY A 155 -2.64 -22.88 -13.32
C GLY A 155 -3.11 -22.37 -14.69
N ILE A 156 -2.57 -21.25 -15.19
CA ILE A 156 -2.95 -20.67 -16.49
C ILE A 156 -1.93 -21.07 -17.55
N PRO A 157 -2.35 -21.69 -18.68
CA PRO A 157 -1.42 -22.08 -19.75
C PRO A 157 -0.60 -20.91 -20.30
N VAL A 158 0.68 -21.15 -20.61
CA VAL A 158 1.61 -20.12 -21.12
C VAL A 158 1.01 -19.32 -22.28
N ASN A 159 0.43 -19.98 -23.28
CA ASN A 159 -0.16 -19.30 -24.44
C ASN A 159 -1.32 -18.35 -24.08
N VAL A 160 -2.04 -18.63 -22.97
CA VAL A 160 -3.08 -17.73 -22.45
C VAL A 160 -2.45 -16.52 -21.77
N ILE A 161 -1.40 -16.72 -20.97
CA ILE A 161 -0.64 -15.63 -20.32
C ILE A 161 -0.08 -14.67 -21.38
N GLU A 162 0.60 -15.20 -22.39
CA GLU A 162 1.14 -14.42 -23.50
C GLU A 162 0.03 -13.69 -24.27
N GLY A 163 -1.10 -14.35 -24.50
CA GLY A 163 -2.28 -13.75 -25.13
C GLY A 163 -2.83 -12.57 -24.33
N LEU A 164 -2.94 -12.71 -23.01
CA LEU A 164 -3.38 -11.63 -22.12
C LEU A 164 -2.41 -10.44 -22.14
N ALA A 165 -1.11 -10.70 -22.03
CA ALA A 165 -0.08 -9.65 -22.05
C ALA A 165 -0.02 -8.93 -23.41
N ARG A 166 -0.11 -9.69 -24.51
CA ARG A 166 -0.16 -9.15 -25.87
C ARG A 166 -1.39 -8.29 -26.10
N GLU A 167 -2.57 -8.78 -25.71
CA GLU A 167 -3.83 -8.04 -25.86
C GLU A 167 -3.79 -6.75 -25.04
N LEU A 168 -3.43 -6.83 -23.75
CA LEU A 168 -3.32 -5.67 -22.87
C LEU A 168 -2.42 -4.58 -23.48
N THR A 169 -1.21 -4.96 -23.89
CA THR A 169 -0.23 -4.01 -24.46
C THR A 169 -0.63 -3.49 -25.84
N SER A 170 -1.46 -4.22 -26.60
CA SER A 170 -1.92 -3.78 -27.93
C SER A 170 -2.83 -2.54 -27.90
N HIS A 171 -3.50 -2.31 -26.78
CA HIS A 171 -4.38 -1.14 -26.58
C HIS A 171 -3.66 0.05 -25.90
N GLY A 172 -2.41 -0.15 -25.45
CA GLY A 172 -1.61 0.86 -24.76
C GLY A 172 -2.38 1.53 -23.62
N LYS A 173 -2.39 2.87 -23.61
CA LYS A 173 -3.01 3.70 -22.56
C LYS A 173 -4.55 3.60 -22.44
N ARG A 174 -5.19 2.82 -23.32
CA ARG A 174 -6.66 2.60 -23.34
C ARG A 174 -7.07 1.24 -22.77
N ALA A 175 -6.11 0.46 -22.31
CA ALA A 175 -6.35 -0.74 -21.52
C ALA A 175 -6.26 -0.41 -20.04
N ALA A 176 -6.88 -1.21 -19.18
CA ALA A 176 -6.75 -1.09 -17.73
C ALA A 176 -6.88 -2.48 -17.09
N VAL A 177 -6.12 -2.67 -16.02
CA VAL A 177 -6.26 -3.82 -15.13
C VAL A 177 -6.76 -3.32 -13.78
N ASN A 178 -7.73 -4.02 -13.21
CA ASN A 178 -8.27 -3.69 -11.89
C ASN A 178 -8.17 -4.91 -10.98
N ALA A 179 -7.86 -4.67 -9.72
CA ALA A 179 -7.89 -5.65 -8.65
C ALA A 179 -8.64 -5.05 -7.46
N HIS A 180 -9.35 -5.89 -6.71
CA HIS A 180 -9.86 -5.45 -5.42
C HIS A 180 -8.68 -5.15 -4.50
N GLY A 181 -8.66 -3.95 -3.90
CA GLY A 181 -7.64 -3.54 -2.95
C GLY A 181 -7.51 -4.57 -1.83
N GLY A 182 -6.31 -5.14 -1.66
CA GLY A 182 -6.03 -6.12 -0.61
C GLY A 182 -6.51 -7.55 -0.86
N MET A 183 -6.73 -7.98 -2.13
CA MET A 183 -7.01 -9.36 -2.56
C MET A 183 -7.01 -10.37 -1.41
N MET A 184 -8.19 -10.71 -0.88
CA MET A 184 -8.44 -11.29 0.46
C MET A 184 -7.73 -12.63 0.72
N SER A 185 -6.41 -12.58 0.88
CA SER A 185 -5.47 -13.70 0.99
C SER A 185 -4.19 -13.22 1.67
N GLY A 186 -3.41 -14.15 2.23
CA GLY A 186 -2.16 -13.80 2.93
C GLY A 186 -1.12 -13.08 2.06
N ALA A 187 -1.18 -13.25 0.73
CA ALA A 187 -0.30 -12.57 -0.24
C ALA A 187 -0.99 -11.37 -0.94
N GLY A 188 -2.14 -10.93 -0.43
CA GLY A 188 -3.03 -10.01 -1.12
C GLY A 188 -2.41 -8.68 -1.53
N PHE A 189 -1.56 -8.11 -0.66
CA PHE A 189 -0.82 -6.88 -0.97
C PHE A 189 0.09 -7.07 -2.18
N TYR A 190 0.92 -8.11 -2.17
CA TYR A 190 1.87 -8.38 -3.26
C TYR A 190 1.17 -8.71 -4.57
N ASN A 191 0.07 -9.48 -4.51
CA ASN A 191 -0.74 -9.78 -5.69
C ASN A 191 -1.38 -8.51 -6.28
N ALA A 192 -2.02 -7.69 -5.45
CA ALA A 192 -2.59 -6.42 -5.88
C ALA A 192 -1.51 -5.48 -6.46
N TYR A 193 -0.36 -5.38 -5.79
CA TYR A 193 0.77 -4.57 -6.25
C TYR A 193 1.26 -5.04 -7.63
N ALA A 194 1.47 -6.34 -7.83
CA ALA A 194 1.89 -6.91 -9.11
C ALA A 194 0.87 -6.66 -10.23
N VAL A 195 -0.43 -6.81 -9.95
CA VAL A 195 -1.48 -6.52 -10.91
C VAL A 195 -1.54 -5.03 -11.25
N MET A 196 -1.39 -4.15 -10.26
CA MET A 196 -1.36 -2.70 -10.51
C MET A 196 -0.11 -2.26 -11.27
N MET A 197 1.04 -2.94 -11.13
CA MET A 197 2.23 -2.64 -11.92
C MET A 197 2.00 -2.77 -13.43
N LEU A 198 1.10 -3.65 -13.88
CA LEU A 198 0.76 -3.78 -15.30
C LEU A 198 0.22 -2.47 -15.89
N ASN A 199 -0.55 -1.69 -15.12
CA ASN A 199 -1.04 -0.38 -15.53
C ASN A 199 0.11 0.62 -15.72
N THR A 200 1.05 0.65 -14.77
CA THR A 200 2.26 1.48 -14.85
C THR A 200 3.10 1.13 -16.07
N LEU A 201 3.28 -0.15 -16.38
CA LEU A 201 4.07 -0.59 -17.54
C LEU A 201 3.50 -0.14 -18.89
N ILE A 202 2.20 0.15 -18.98
CA ILE A 202 1.55 0.66 -20.21
C ILE A 202 1.21 2.14 -20.15
N GLY A 203 1.65 2.86 -19.09
CA GLY A 203 1.49 4.31 -18.96
C GLY A 203 0.04 4.81 -18.97
N ASN A 204 -0.91 3.98 -18.55
CA ASN A 204 -2.34 4.28 -18.66
C ASN A 204 -2.90 5.12 -17.48
N LEU A 205 -2.06 5.43 -16.50
CA LEU A 205 -2.48 6.10 -15.28
C LEU A 205 -2.93 7.55 -15.56
N ASN A 206 -4.17 7.87 -15.15
CA ASN A 206 -4.86 9.14 -15.37
C ASN A 206 -5.02 9.53 -16.86
N ARG A 207 -5.00 8.56 -17.77
CA ARG A 207 -5.31 8.77 -19.20
C ARG A 207 -6.76 8.42 -19.48
N LYS A 208 -7.35 9.09 -20.49
CA LYS A 208 -8.70 8.76 -20.96
C LYS A 208 -8.76 7.32 -21.48
N GLY A 209 -9.60 6.50 -20.87
CA GLY A 209 -9.71 5.06 -21.16
C GLY A 209 -8.74 4.18 -20.37
N GLY A 210 -7.88 4.76 -19.54
CA GLY A 210 -6.96 4.05 -18.65
C GLY A 210 -7.45 4.01 -17.20
N THR A 211 -6.53 3.72 -16.28
CA THR A 211 -6.80 3.59 -14.85
C THR A 211 -6.82 4.95 -14.15
N LEU A 212 -7.85 5.19 -13.36
CA LEU A 212 -7.95 6.35 -12.46
C LEU A 212 -7.32 6.00 -11.11
N ILE A 213 -6.35 6.81 -10.64
CA ILE A 213 -5.64 6.53 -9.37
C ILE A 213 -6.49 6.89 -8.14
N ASN A 214 -7.36 7.90 -8.24
CA ASN A 214 -8.15 8.34 -7.09
C ASN A 214 -9.61 8.66 -7.46
N GLY A 215 -10.54 8.25 -6.59
CA GLY A 215 -11.91 8.71 -6.62
C GLY A 215 -11.97 10.16 -6.13
N GLY A 216 -12.71 11.01 -6.83
CA GLY A 216 -13.01 12.34 -6.29
C GLY A 216 -13.82 12.24 -4.99
N GLY A 217 -13.82 13.32 -4.23
CA GLY A 217 -14.68 13.48 -3.06
C GLY A 217 -15.21 14.91 -3.00
N PHE A 218 -16.38 15.09 -2.41
CA PHE A 218 -16.88 16.38 -1.99
C PHE A 218 -16.34 16.70 -0.59
N LYS A 219 -16.17 17.98 -0.29
CA LYS A 219 -15.89 18.39 1.09
C LYS A 219 -17.17 18.16 1.91
N ASP A 220 -17.10 17.20 2.83
CA ASP A 220 -18.15 16.83 3.80
C ASP A 220 -18.11 17.65 5.09
N ALA A 221 -16.94 18.19 5.44
CA ALA A 221 -16.74 19.04 6.60
C ALA A 221 -16.08 20.37 6.22
N GLY A 222 -16.37 21.41 7.00
CA GLY A 222 -15.81 22.75 6.83
C GLY A 222 -16.25 23.69 7.94
N GLU A 223 -15.66 24.89 7.98
CA GLU A 223 -16.00 25.90 8.97
C GLU A 223 -17.48 26.32 8.83
N GLY A 224 -18.28 25.97 9.83
CA GLY A 224 -19.70 26.30 9.91
C GLY A 224 -19.98 27.34 11.00
N PRO A 225 -21.11 28.05 10.93
CA PRO A 225 -21.43 29.13 11.86
C PRO A 225 -21.81 28.67 13.27
N ARG A 226 -21.90 27.35 13.53
CA ARG A 226 -22.40 26.79 14.80
C ARG A 226 -21.30 26.16 15.65
N TYR A 227 -20.70 25.07 15.16
CA TYR A 227 -19.73 24.29 15.92
C TYR A 227 -18.56 23.89 15.01
N ASN A 228 -17.33 24.09 15.51
CA ASN A 228 -16.14 23.51 14.92
C ASN A 228 -15.88 22.15 15.60
N LEU A 229 -16.16 21.06 14.89
CA LEU A 229 -15.95 19.70 15.40
C LEU A 229 -14.51 19.20 15.17
N GLU A 230 -13.72 19.88 14.35
CA GLU A 230 -12.32 19.53 14.07
C GLU A 230 -11.36 20.13 15.10
N ASN A 231 -11.61 21.37 15.54
CA ASN A 231 -10.75 22.08 16.47
C ASN A 231 -11.56 23.05 17.36
N PHE A 232 -11.52 22.82 18.67
CA PHE A 232 -12.19 23.66 19.65
C PHE A 232 -11.36 23.74 20.94
N ALA A 233 -11.55 24.81 21.70
CA ALA A 233 -10.88 24.99 22.99
C ALA A 233 -11.24 23.83 23.94
N GLY A 234 -10.23 23.18 24.50
CA GLY A 234 -10.42 22.01 25.37
C GLY A 234 -10.55 20.67 24.64
N ALA A 235 -10.39 20.64 23.30
CA ALA A 235 -10.35 19.38 22.55
C ALA A 235 -9.28 18.44 23.11
N VAL A 236 -9.69 17.22 23.44
CA VAL A 236 -8.79 16.17 23.92
C VAL A 236 -8.20 15.44 22.73
N LYS A 237 -6.87 15.47 22.60
CA LYS A 237 -6.18 14.70 21.54
C LYS A 237 -6.13 13.22 21.92
N PRO A 238 -6.42 12.30 20.98
CA PRO A 238 -6.18 10.88 21.20
C PRO A 238 -4.72 10.64 21.59
N GLY A 239 -4.49 9.78 22.57
CA GLY A 239 -3.16 9.44 23.06
C GLY A 239 -3.10 8.00 23.54
N GLY A 240 -1.89 7.46 23.64
CA GLY A 240 -1.64 6.09 24.08
C GLY A 240 -1.18 5.16 22.96
N ILE A 241 -1.06 3.88 23.31
CA ILE A 241 -0.67 2.82 22.38
C ILE A 241 -1.94 2.33 21.67
N PRO A 242 -1.98 2.28 20.33
CA PRO A 242 -3.15 1.71 19.64
C PRO A 242 -3.30 0.23 19.98
N LEU A 243 -4.55 -0.23 20.21
CA LEU A 243 -4.86 -1.63 20.51
C LEU A 243 -4.36 -2.60 19.44
N GLY A 244 -4.35 -2.19 18.17
CA GLY A 244 -3.82 -2.98 17.06
C GLY A 244 -2.29 -3.08 16.99
N ARG A 245 -1.56 -2.47 17.93
CA ARG A 245 -0.08 -2.45 17.95
C ARG A 245 0.53 -1.90 16.65
N ASN A 246 -0.15 -0.97 16.00
CA ASN A 246 0.25 -0.34 14.74
C ASN A 246 1.31 0.76 14.90
N VAL A 247 2.33 0.51 15.73
CA VAL A 247 3.45 1.43 15.97
C VAL A 247 4.75 0.63 16.16
N PRO A 248 5.94 1.24 16.00
CA PRO A 248 7.20 0.55 16.24
C PRO A 248 7.34 0.12 17.70
N TYR A 249 7.55 -1.18 17.94
CA TYR A 249 7.72 -1.75 19.27
C TYR A 249 8.86 -1.09 20.04
N GLU A 250 9.94 -0.74 19.36
CA GLU A 250 11.15 -0.11 19.92
C GLU A 250 10.88 1.29 20.51
N LYS A 251 9.76 1.91 20.12
CA LYS A 251 9.32 3.21 20.66
C LYS A 251 8.43 3.07 21.91
N THR A 252 8.09 1.84 22.31
CA THR A 252 7.14 1.57 23.41
C THR A 252 7.81 1.62 24.79
N SER A 253 7.01 1.84 25.84
CA SER A 253 7.45 1.69 27.23
C SER A 253 7.80 0.24 27.57
N GLU A 254 7.11 -0.74 26.97
CA GLU A 254 7.42 -2.17 27.14
C GLU A 254 8.85 -2.46 26.68
N PHE A 255 9.23 -2.03 25.47
CA PHE A 255 10.58 -2.23 24.95
C PHE A 255 11.63 -1.57 25.85
N LYS A 256 11.40 -0.32 26.27
CA LYS A 256 12.33 0.39 27.17
C LYS A 256 12.58 -0.38 28.47
N ARG A 257 11.51 -0.89 29.10
CA ARG A 257 11.59 -1.72 30.32
C ARG A 257 12.32 -3.02 30.05
N LYS A 258 11.90 -3.78 29.05
CA LYS A 258 12.49 -5.06 28.66
C LYS A 258 13.98 -4.93 28.28
N LYS A 259 14.37 -3.85 27.61
CA LYS A 259 15.76 -3.56 27.26
C LYS A 259 16.60 -3.28 28.50
N ALA A 260 16.08 -2.54 29.48
CA ALA A 260 16.76 -2.31 30.76
C ALA A 260 16.98 -3.64 31.52
N ASP A 261 16.05 -4.59 31.39
CA ASP A 261 16.14 -5.93 31.96
C ASP A 261 17.00 -6.92 31.13
N GLY A 262 17.68 -6.44 30.08
CA GLY A 262 18.50 -7.26 29.19
C GLY A 262 17.72 -8.21 28.27
N LYS A 263 16.40 -8.05 28.15
CA LYS A 263 15.48 -8.91 27.38
C LYS A 263 14.63 -8.12 26.40
N ALA A 264 15.26 -7.27 25.58
CA ALA A 264 14.57 -6.38 24.63
C ALA A 264 13.58 -7.12 23.70
N TYR A 265 13.90 -8.36 23.32
CA TYR A 265 13.12 -9.22 22.44
C TYR A 265 12.91 -10.63 23.01
N PRO A 266 11.86 -11.35 22.57
CA PRO A 266 10.76 -10.88 21.71
C PRO A 266 9.70 -10.04 22.46
N ALA A 267 8.89 -9.30 21.70
CA ALA A 267 7.62 -8.74 22.20
C ALA A 267 6.64 -9.88 22.54
N GLN A 268 5.60 -9.62 23.33
CA GLN A 268 4.62 -10.66 23.70
C GLN A 268 3.73 -11.09 22.52
N ALA A 269 3.43 -10.17 21.60
CA ALA A 269 2.72 -10.44 20.35
C ALA A 269 3.32 -9.58 19.21
N PRO A 270 3.02 -9.88 17.94
CA PRO A 270 3.49 -9.08 16.82
C PRO A 270 3.04 -7.62 16.91
N TRP A 271 3.92 -6.73 16.48
CA TRP A 271 3.65 -5.30 16.29
C TRP A 271 3.69 -4.99 14.79
N TYR A 272 2.84 -4.08 14.34
CA TYR A 272 2.57 -3.85 12.92
C TYR A 272 2.81 -2.39 12.53
N PRO A 273 4.06 -1.88 12.62
CA PRO A 273 4.37 -0.46 12.43
C PRO A 273 4.05 0.10 11.04
N ASN A 274 3.89 -0.78 10.05
CA ASN A 274 3.62 -0.40 8.66
C ASN A 274 2.16 -0.68 8.23
N ALA A 275 1.34 -1.21 9.12
CA ALA A 275 -0.08 -1.46 8.84
C ALA A 275 -0.94 -0.31 9.39
N PRO A 276 -2.00 0.09 8.69
CA PRO A 276 -3.03 0.98 9.23
C PRO A 276 -3.86 0.26 10.30
N GLY A 277 -5.05 0.75 10.64
CA GLY A 277 -5.89 0.15 11.67
C GLY A 277 -6.20 -1.32 11.42
N LEU A 278 -5.64 -2.23 12.22
CA LEU A 278 -5.91 -3.66 12.08
C LEU A 278 -7.15 -4.06 12.88
N ALA A 279 -8.33 -3.99 12.25
CA ALA A 279 -9.59 -4.40 12.86
C ALA A 279 -9.55 -5.85 13.42
N SER A 280 -8.80 -6.75 12.78
CA SER A 280 -8.57 -8.11 13.24
C SER A 280 -7.77 -8.22 14.54
N GLU A 281 -7.00 -7.19 14.88
CA GLU A 281 -6.17 -7.14 16.08
C GLU A 281 -6.83 -6.39 17.22
N TRP A 282 -7.76 -5.45 16.96
CA TRP A 282 -8.28 -4.58 18.02
C TRP A 282 -9.11 -5.33 19.05
N LEU A 283 -10.06 -6.16 18.61
CA LEU A 283 -10.91 -6.94 19.50
C LEU A 283 -10.14 -8.04 20.22
N THR A 284 -9.26 -8.74 19.52
CA THR A 284 -8.43 -9.79 20.12
C THR A 284 -7.47 -9.20 21.16
N SER A 285 -6.84 -8.06 20.87
CA SER A 285 -5.98 -7.34 21.82
C SER A 285 -6.75 -6.86 23.05
N ALA A 286 -7.93 -6.28 22.84
CA ALA A 286 -8.79 -5.79 23.92
C ALA A 286 -9.18 -6.91 24.89
N VAL A 287 -9.54 -8.07 24.36
CA VAL A 287 -9.93 -9.25 25.15
C VAL A 287 -8.73 -9.92 25.82
N ASN A 288 -7.61 -10.06 25.11
CA ASN A 288 -6.40 -10.69 25.65
C ASN A 288 -5.62 -9.78 26.62
N GLY A 289 -5.93 -8.49 26.66
CA GLY A 289 -5.30 -7.53 27.56
C GLY A 289 -3.87 -7.14 27.18
N TYR A 290 -3.48 -7.35 25.93
CA TYR A 290 -2.20 -6.91 25.40
C TYR A 290 -2.45 -6.01 24.19
N PRO A 291 -2.06 -4.72 24.20
CA PRO A 291 -1.29 -4.05 25.25
C PRO A 291 -2.07 -3.72 26.53
N TYR A 292 -3.40 -3.71 26.50
CA TYR A 292 -4.26 -3.47 27.66
C TYR A 292 -5.71 -3.92 27.37
N THR A 293 -6.56 -4.02 28.39
CA THR A 293 -7.99 -4.33 28.24
C THR A 293 -8.86 -3.09 28.05
N LEU A 294 -10.00 -3.25 27.38
CA LEU A 294 -11.01 -2.20 27.30
C LEU A 294 -11.91 -2.18 28.55
N LYS A 295 -12.40 -0.98 28.89
CA LYS A 295 -13.44 -0.79 29.91
C LYS A 295 -14.81 -0.48 29.32
N ALA A 296 -14.82 0.06 28.11
CA ALA A 296 -16.00 0.35 27.32
C ALA A 296 -15.65 0.18 25.84
N LEU A 297 -16.62 -0.29 25.06
CA LEU A 297 -16.55 -0.41 23.61
C LEU A 297 -17.77 0.30 23.00
N ILE A 298 -17.52 1.20 22.05
CA ILE A 298 -18.57 1.83 21.26
C ILE A 298 -18.47 1.26 19.85
N LEU A 299 -19.54 0.60 19.42
CA LEU A 299 -19.74 0.13 18.05
C LEU A 299 -20.66 1.13 17.35
N TRP A 300 -20.25 1.66 16.21
CA TRP A 300 -21.07 2.58 15.42
C TRP A 300 -21.10 2.12 13.97
N GLY A 301 -22.29 1.76 13.48
CA GLY A 301 -22.51 1.33 12.11
C GLY A 301 -21.65 0.13 11.69
N CYS A 302 -21.29 -0.76 12.63
CA CYS A 302 -20.31 -1.80 12.39
C CYS A 302 -20.66 -3.14 13.05
N ASN A 303 -20.29 -4.23 12.38
CA ASN A 303 -20.56 -5.59 12.84
C ASN A 303 -19.29 -6.45 12.78
N PRO A 304 -18.31 -6.23 13.68
CA PRO A 304 -17.02 -6.91 13.59
C PRO A 304 -17.10 -8.43 13.82
N LEU A 305 -18.06 -8.95 14.59
CA LEU A 305 -18.21 -10.39 14.78
C LEU A 305 -18.59 -11.15 13.50
N TYR A 306 -19.36 -10.51 12.62
CA TYR A 306 -19.65 -11.02 11.29
C TYR A 306 -18.56 -10.64 10.28
N GLY A 307 -18.12 -9.37 10.29
CA GLY A 307 -17.26 -8.80 9.26
C GLY A 307 -15.80 -9.23 9.32
N VAL A 308 -15.30 -9.66 10.48
CA VAL A 308 -13.92 -10.14 10.63
C VAL A 308 -13.89 -11.66 10.67
N THR A 309 -13.32 -12.25 9.63
CA THR A 309 -13.25 -13.71 9.47
C THR A 309 -12.58 -14.36 10.67
N GLY A 310 -13.26 -15.34 11.29
CA GLY A 310 -12.74 -16.14 12.39
C GLY A 310 -12.68 -15.43 13.76
N VAL A 311 -13.05 -14.14 13.86
CA VAL A 311 -12.96 -13.41 15.14
C VAL A 311 -13.98 -13.91 16.15
N SER A 312 -15.19 -14.23 15.72
CA SER A 312 -16.30 -14.63 16.60
C SER A 312 -15.94 -15.85 17.46
N ALA A 313 -15.31 -16.87 16.87
CA ALA A 313 -14.85 -18.04 17.60
C ALA A 313 -13.80 -17.73 18.67
N GLN A 314 -13.05 -16.63 18.52
CA GLN A 314 -11.98 -16.24 19.44
C GLN A 314 -12.46 -15.34 20.56
N VAL A 315 -13.37 -14.40 20.28
CA VAL A 315 -13.68 -13.30 21.22
C VAL A 315 -15.13 -13.24 21.69
N ALA A 316 -16.08 -13.92 21.03
CA ALA A 316 -17.50 -13.71 21.32
C ALA A 316 -17.89 -14.05 22.77
N LYS A 317 -17.29 -15.10 23.35
CA LYS A 317 -17.54 -15.47 24.76
C LYS A 317 -17.04 -14.42 25.74
N ASP A 318 -15.87 -13.84 25.47
CA ASP A 318 -15.30 -12.81 26.34
C ASP A 318 -16.02 -11.47 26.16
N LEU A 319 -16.49 -11.14 24.95
CA LEU A 319 -17.34 -9.96 24.74
C LEU A 319 -18.68 -10.08 25.45
N ALA A 320 -19.22 -11.30 25.59
CA ALA A 320 -20.45 -11.55 26.35
C ALA A 320 -20.23 -11.59 27.88
N ASP A 321 -18.98 -11.53 28.37
CA ASP A 321 -18.67 -11.51 29.79
C ASP A 321 -18.44 -10.07 30.28
N PRO A 322 -19.37 -9.48 31.06
CA PRO A 322 -19.22 -8.11 31.58
C PRO A 322 -18.04 -7.97 32.56
N LYS A 323 -17.44 -9.07 33.04
CA LYS A 323 -16.19 -9.01 33.81
C LYS A 323 -14.97 -8.75 32.94
N LYS A 324 -15.04 -9.07 31.65
CA LYS A 324 -13.97 -8.86 30.66
C LYS A 324 -14.11 -7.51 29.98
N LEU A 325 -15.31 -7.19 29.50
CA LEU A 325 -15.65 -5.92 28.88
C LEU A 325 -16.92 -5.36 29.52
N PRO A 326 -16.80 -4.46 30.51
CA PRO A 326 -17.92 -4.03 31.34
C PRO A 326 -19.02 -3.21 30.66
N LEU A 327 -18.76 -2.65 29.48
CA LEU A 327 -19.72 -1.81 28.79
C LEU A 327 -19.55 -1.93 27.27
N ILE A 328 -20.63 -2.25 26.58
CA ILE A 328 -20.74 -2.21 25.13
C ILE A 328 -21.93 -1.33 24.77
N VAL A 329 -21.69 -0.28 24.00
CA VAL A 329 -22.72 0.59 23.43
C VAL A 329 -22.70 0.40 21.92
N ALA A 330 -23.83 0.03 21.35
CA ALA A 330 -24.02 -0.07 19.91
C ALA A 330 -24.86 1.10 19.41
N VAL A 331 -24.46 1.68 18.29
CA VAL A 331 -25.18 2.74 17.57
C VAL A 331 -25.39 2.22 16.15
N ASP A 332 -26.59 1.72 15.87
CA ASP A 332 -26.89 1.01 14.63
C ASP A 332 -28.38 1.15 14.26
N PRO A 333 -28.72 1.13 12.95
CA PRO A 333 -30.11 1.11 12.51
C PRO A 333 -30.76 -0.29 12.64
N PHE A 334 -29.95 -1.35 12.79
CA PHE A 334 -30.42 -2.73 12.89
C PHE A 334 -29.67 -3.51 13.98
N ILE A 335 -30.36 -4.45 14.62
CA ILE A 335 -29.71 -5.42 15.50
C ILE A 335 -28.94 -6.43 14.64
N ASN A 336 -27.66 -6.65 14.97
CA ASN A 336 -26.75 -7.58 14.29
C ASN A 336 -25.99 -8.46 15.31
N GLU A 337 -25.12 -9.36 14.84
CA GLU A 337 -24.39 -10.31 15.68
C GLU A 337 -23.55 -9.64 16.78
N SER A 338 -22.98 -8.47 16.47
CA SER A 338 -22.16 -7.71 17.43
C SER A 338 -23.04 -6.92 18.39
N THR A 339 -24.07 -6.24 17.90
CA THR A 339 -24.95 -5.42 18.75
C THR A 339 -25.86 -6.27 19.65
N ALA A 340 -26.09 -7.54 19.30
CA ALA A 340 -26.80 -8.48 20.15
C ALA A 340 -26.07 -8.75 21.49
N LEU A 341 -24.78 -8.41 21.58
CA LEU A 341 -24.00 -8.46 22.82
C LEU A 341 -23.92 -7.11 23.56
N ALA A 342 -24.55 -6.05 23.03
CA ALA A 342 -24.45 -4.72 23.62
C ALA A 342 -25.31 -4.55 24.87
N ASP A 343 -24.83 -3.78 25.85
CA ASP A 343 -25.61 -3.37 27.02
C ASP A 343 -26.62 -2.28 26.66
N TYR A 344 -26.28 -1.42 25.69
CA TYR A 344 -27.14 -0.37 25.17
C TYR A 344 -27.13 -0.35 23.65
N ILE A 345 -28.31 -0.20 23.06
CA ILE A 345 -28.48 0.01 21.61
C ILE A 345 -29.14 1.37 21.41
N VAL A 346 -28.44 2.26 20.71
CA VAL A 346 -28.91 3.57 20.29
C VAL A 346 -29.32 3.47 18.81
N PRO A 347 -30.60 3.72 18.46
CA PRO A 347 -31.03 3.70 17.07
C PRO A 347 -30.33 4.78 16.24
N ASP A 348 -29.82 4.42 15.07
CA ASP A 348 -29.24 5.35 14.08
C ASP A 348 -30.06 5.41 12.79
N SER A 349 -29.75 6.39 11.95
CA SER A 349 -30.36 6.66 10.65
C SER A 349 -29.97 5.66 9.56
N LEU A 350 -30.90 5.43 8.63
CA LEU A 350 -30.65 4.68 7.41
C LEU A 350 -30.05 5.55 6.29
N MET A 351 -29.60 4.91 5.21
CA MET A 351 -29.01 5.60 4.04
C MET A 351 -29.90 6.70 3.43
N TYR A 352 -31.22 6.62 3.60
CA TYR A 352 -32.16 7.62 3.08
C TYR A 352 -32.54 8.72 4.08
N GLU A 353 -31.99 8.66 5.28
CA GLU A 353 -32.30 9.58 6.38
C GLU A 353 -31.09 10.46 6.76
N SER A 354 -29.94 10.23 6.13
CA SER A 354 -28.71 10.99 6.32
C SER A 354 -28.11 11.44 4.99
N TRP A 355 -27.19 12.40 5.05
CA TRP A 355 -26.52 12.98 3.87
C TRP A 355 -25.54 12.02 3.17
N GLY A 356 -25.40 10.77 3.65
CA GLY A 356 -24.55 9.74 3.04
C GLY A 356 -23.06 10.05 3.10
N TRP A 357 -22.28 9.35 2.26
CA TRP A 357 -20.82 9.43 2.21
C TRP A 357 -20.39 10.41 1.12
N ALA A 358 -19.53 11.39 1.43
CA ALA A 358 -19.10 12.41 0.47
C ALA A 358 -17.93 12.01 -0.43
N ASN A 359 -17.33 10.84 -0.20
CA ASN A 359 -16.25 10.30 -1.02
C ASN A 359 -16.42 8.79 -1.25
N ALA A 360 -15.77 8.30 -2.31
CA ALA A 360 -15.69 6.86 -2.52
C ALA A 360 -14.95 6.20 -1.36
N TRP A 361 -15.50 5.09 -0.84
CA TRP A 361 -14.95 4.35 0.31
C TRP A 361 -14.97 5.06 1.65
N GLY A 362 -15.65 6.21 1.79
CA GLY A 362 -15.73 6.92 3.06
C GLY A 362 -16.20 6.08 4.24
N GLY A 363 -16.91 4.98 3.95
CA GLY A 363 -17.50 4.09 4.95
C GLY A 363 -16.81 2.84 5.32
N VAL A 364 -15.54 2.76 4.94
CA VAL A 364 -14.67 1.71 5.42
C VAL A 364 -13.82 2.29 6.53
N ALA A 365 -13.93 1.75 7.74
CA ALA A 365 -12.95 2.03 8.79
C ALA A 365 -11.58 1.50 8.32
N VAL A 366 -10.58 2.38 8.21
CA VAL A 366 -9.22 2.07 7.73
C VAL A 366 -8.25 1.81 8.88
#